data_AF-A0A370DP42-F1
#
_entry.id   AF-A0A370DP42-F1
#
_cell.length_a   1.000
_cell.length_b   1.000
_cell.length_c   1.000
_cell.angle_alpha   90.00
_cell.angle_beta   90.00
_cell.angle_gamma   90.00
#
_symmetry.space_group_name_H-M   'P 1'
#
loop_
_entity.id
_entity.type
_entity.pdbx_description
1 polymer ?
#
loop_
_entity_poly.entity_id
_entity_poly.type
_entity_poly.pdbx_seq_one_letter_code
_entity_poly.pdbx_strand_id
1 'polypeptide(L)'
;MFQVRKKIFLQLTLLVLLVLISAFAYMHYEVSEETYYVTSEKCQECHSDQYNSWRENTLHPYMFLPVSSPDAKILGDFNSGDPAVTFKKEDIEFVLGSKWEQVYARMIDGEYYPFPAKWYVMQKRWVPYKVNDWHDTPMSYKCNGCHATGFDPNTLEFAEFGIGCEACHGPGSRHVQHETTEHTKPCNICHEEESAEDEGEEEGDIIRSVSASVCGQCHNRGTTASGDVIKGTQFNFPTGFTPGDDLSKTTFDPSTPINDKKGKNWWGNGLSKNRHQEFSDWNKSRHSKALTNLLESHGDEESKRGPLTEECLQCHATDYRHASEGDKPDLKSARFGVTCVSCHEPHGHDKKQPGFGDGVTVCGNCHLMQMAQNEERHFPCPSEQVGCPSCHMPRMVKTGGFFSLRSHAFKVVKPISSTGNKMPNSCQNAGCHSDRTLDWAINAYDDFYGK
;
A
#
# COMPACT_ATOMS: atom_id res chain seq x y z
N MET A 1 -27.95 -52.88 51.78
CA MET A 1 -27.79 -51.41 51.85
C MET A 1 -26.34 -50.92 51.68
N PHE A 2 -25.36 -51.55 52.32
CA PHE A 2 -23.95 -51.09 52.31
C PHE A 2 -23.27 -51.12 50.93
N GLN A 3 -23.49 -52.17 50.13
CA GLN A 3 -22.91 -52.29 48.78
C GLN A 3 -23.47 -51.27 47.77
N VAL A 4 -24.75 -50.91 47.90
CA VAL A 4 -25.40 -49.93 47.02
C VAL A 4 -24.87 -48.52 47.29
N ARG A 5 -24.69 -48.16 48.57
CA ARG A 5 -24.07 -46.87 48.96
C ARG A 5 -22.62 -46.75 48.48
N LYS A 6 -21.85 -47.84 48.50
CA LYS A 6 -20.46 -47.86 48.01
C LYS A 6 -20.38 -47.66 46.49
N LYS A 7 -21.31 -48.25 45.72
CA LYS A 7 -21.40 -48.03 44.26
C LYS A 7 -21.79 -46.59 43.92
N ILE A 8 -22.77 -46.03 44.61
CA ILE A 8 -23.21 -44.64 44.40
C ILE A 8 -22.09 -43.66 44.74
N PHE A 9 -21.39 -43.89 45.85
CA PHE A 9 -20.23 -43.06 46.24
C PHE A 9 -19.11 -43.15 45.20
N LEU A 10 -18.79 -44.35 44.70
CA LEU A 10 -17.76 -44.51 43.66
C LEU A 10 -18.16 -43.81 42.34
N GLN A 11 -19.42 -43.90 41.94
CA GLN A 11 -19.94 -43.23 40.73
C GLN A 11 -19.92 -41.71 40.86
N LEU A 12 -20.32 -41.15 42.01
CA LEU A 12 -20.23 -39.71 42.28
C LEU A 12 -18.78 -39.23 42.28
N THR A 13 -17.87 -40.00 42.89
CA THR A 13 -16.44 -39.67 42.91
C THR A 13 -15.86 -39.66 41.49
N LEU A 14 -16.19 -40.65 40.66
CA LEU A 14 -15.80 -40.71 39.25
C LEU A 14 -16.37 -39.55 38.44
N LEU A 15 -17.62 -39.16 38.66
CA LEU A 15 -18.26 -38.04 37.99
C LEU A 15 -17.56 -36.71 38.35
N VAL A 16 -17.27 -36.49 39.63
CA VAL A 16 -16.53 -35.31 40.10
C VAL A 16 -15.13 -35.29 39.50
N LEU A 17 -14.44 -36.43 39.45
CA LEU A 17 -13.12 -36.52 38.82
C LEU A 17 -13.18 -36.19 37.32
N LEU A 18 -14.21 -36.68 36.61
CA LEU A 18 -14.43 -36.39 35.20
C LEU A 18 -14.71 -34.90 34.95
N VAL A 19 -15.53 -34.27 35.79
CA VAL A 19 -15.81 -32.83 35.74
C VAL A 19 -14.54 -32.02 36.04
N LEU A 20 -13.73 -32.44 37.01
CA LEU A 20 -12.46 -31.78 37.32
C LEU A 20 -11.44 -31.95 36.18
N ILE A 21 -11.36 -33.12 35.54
CA ILE A 21 -10.48 -33.36 34.40
C ILE A 21 -10.93 -32.55 33.18
N SER A 22 -12.24 -32.46 32.93
CA SER A 22 -12.76 -31.66 31.82
C SER A 22 -12.64 -30.15 32.08
N ALA A 23 -12.82 -29.70 33.33
CA ALA A 23 -12.52 -28.32 33.73
C ALA A 23 -11.02 -28.02 33.65
N PHE A 24 -10.15 -28.95 34.05
CA PHE A 24 -8.70 -28.82 33.94
C PHE A 24 -8.26 -28.77 32.47
N ALA A 25 -8.81 -29.64 31.62
CA ALA A 25 -8.57 -29.64 30.18
C ALA A 25 -9.16 -28.41 29.47
N TYR A 26 -10.24 -27.82 29.99
CA TYR A 26 -10.78 -26.56 29.51
C TYR A 26 -9.91 -25.36 29.92
N MET A 27 -9.38 -25.37 31.16
CA MET A 27 -8.44 -24.35 31.63
C MET A 27 -7.02 -24.50 31.05
N HIS A 28 -6.64 -25.71 30.62
CA HIS A 28 -5.39 -26.01 29.91
C HIS A 28 -5.64 -26.29 28.43
N TYR A 29 -6.78 -25.86 27.87
CA TYR A 29 -6.92 -25.79 26.43
C TYR A 29 -5.97 -24.66 26.02
N GLU A 30 -4.74 -25.04 25.70
CA GLU A 30 -3.74 -24.16 25.12
C GLU A 30 -4.43 -23.41 23.97
N VAL A 31 -4.72 -22.13 24.20
CA VAL A 31 -5.04 -21.21 23.12
C VAL A 31 -3.83 -21.31 22.22
N SER A 32 -4.03 -21.86 21.02
CA SER A 32 -3.05 -21.91 19.95
C SER A 32 -2.20 -20.64 19.98
N GLU A 33 -0.89 -20.77 20.24
CA GLU A 33 0.04 -19.64 20.23
C GLU A 33 0.19 -19.01 18.82
N GLU A 34 -0.31 -19.67 17.78
CA GLU A 34 -0.29 -19.16 16.41
C GLU A 34 -1.22 -17.95 16.26
N THR A 35 -0.66 -16.87 15.71
CA THR A 35 -1.42 -15.65 15.40
C THR A 35 -2.31 -15.89 14.18
N TYR A 36 -3.54 -15.41 14.26
CA TYR A 36 -4.51 -15.41 13.17
C TYR A 36 -5.06 -14.00 12.88
N TYR A 37 -5.64 -13.85 11.70
CA TYR A 37 -6.27 -12.62 11.22
C TYR A 37 -7.69 -12.50 11.78
N VAL A 38 -8.00 -11.39 12.45
CA VAL A 38 -9.31 -11.12 13.06
C VAL A 38 -10.25 -10.29 12.18
N THR A 39 -9.74 -9.78 11.04
CA THR A 39 -10.39 -8.90 10.07
C THR A 39 -10.67 -7.47 10.56
N SER A 40 -10.85 -6.56 9.62
CA SER A 40 -11.10 -5.13 9.90
C SER A 40 -12.41 -4.89 10.66
N GLU A 41 -13.40 -5.77 10.56
CA GLU A 41 -14.65 -5.66 11.33
C GLU A 41 -14.38 -5.76 12.84
N LYS A 42 -13.44 -6.62 13.26
CA LYS A 42 -13.07 -6.72 14.67
C LYS A 42 -12.37 -5.45 15.16
N CYS A 43 -11.53 -4.86 14.31
CA CYS A 43 -10.86 -3.59 14.59
C CYS A 43 -11.85 -2.44 14.79
N GLN A 44 -12.99 -2.44 14.08
CA GLN A 44 -14.01 -1.39 14.18
C GLN A 44 -14.57 -1.22 15.59
N GLU A 45 -14.65 -2.30 16.37
CA GLU A 45 -15.24 -2.29 17.71
C GLU A 45 -14.54 -1.30 18.66
N CYS A 46 -13.22 -1.14 18.52
CA CYS A 46 -12.41 -0.21 19.31
C CYS A 46 -11.93 1.00 18.49
N HIS A 47 -11.63 0.81 17.19
CA HIS A 47 -11.09 1.83 16.28
C HIS A 47 -12.11 2.32 15.26
N SER A 48 -13.31 2.68 15.73
CA SER A 48 -14.42 3.08 14.85
C SER A 48 -14.07 4.27 13.96
N ASP A 49 -13.30 5.23 14.47
CA ASP A 49 -12.96 6.45 13.72
C ASP A 49 -12.01 6.15 12.56
N GLN A 50 -10.96 5.38 12.81
CA GLN A 50 -10.01 4.92 11.80
C GLN A 50 -10.71 4.03 10.79
N TYR A 51 -11.51 3.06 11.25
CA TYR A 51 -12.26 2.16 10.38
C TYR A 51 -13.20 2.93 9.44
N ASN A 52 -14.05 3.81 10.00
CA ASN A 52 -15.02 4.57 9.21
C ASN A 52 -14.31 5.48 8.21
N SER A 53 -13.25 6.17 8.64
CA SER A 53 -12.48 7.02 7.75
C SER A 53 -11.79 6.22 6.65
N TRP A 54 -11.15 5.09 6.97
CA TRP A 54 -10.50 4.22 6.00
C TRP A 54 -11.49 3.73 4.95
N ARG A 55 -12.66 3.27 5.39
CA ARG A 55 -13.72 2.74 4.52
C ARG A 55 -14.34 3.80 3.62
N GLU A 56 -14.61 4.99 4.14
CA GLU A 56 -15.29 6.07 3.40
C GLU A 56 -14.34 6.90 2.54
N ASN A 57 -13.15 7.19 3.07
CA ASN A 57 -12.23 8.17 2.49
C ASN A 57 -11.12 7.52 1.67
N THR A 58 -10.88 6.22 1.76
CA THR A 58 -9.82 5.56 0.98
C THR A 58 -10.41 4.67 -0.12
N LEU A 59 -9.54 4.16 -1.00
CA LEU A 59 -9.95 3.19 -2.02
C LEU A 59 -9.45 1.76 -1.70
N HIS A 60 -8.67 1.58 -0.63
CA HIS A 60 -8.06 0.32 -0.23
C HIS A 60 -9.08 -0.84 -0.06
N PRO A 61 -10.25 -0.66 0.57
CA PRO A 61 -11.20 -1.78 0.74
C PRO A 61 -11.84 -2.25 -0.57
N TYR A 62 -11.82 -1.42 -1.63
CA TYR A 62 -12.53 -1.69 -2.88
C TYR A 62 -11.67 -2.44 -3.92
N MET A 63 -10.53 -3.00 -3.53
CA MET A 63 -9.63 -3.68 -4.47
C MET A 63 -10.15 -5.04 -4.93
N PHE A 64 -10.95 -5.71 -4.09
CA PHE A 64 -11.63 -6.96 -4.43
C PHE A 64 -12.78 -7.19 -3.46
N LEU A 65 -14.01 -7.16 -3.94
CA LEU A 65 -15.20 -7.33 -3.12
C LEU A 65 -16.18 -8.32 -3.77
N PRO A 66 -16.86 -9.18 -2.99
CA PRO A 66 -17.98 -9.96 -3.49
C PRO A 66 -19.19 -9.06 -3.73
N VAL A 67 -20.02 -9.38 -4.73
CA VAL A 67 -21.25 -8.60 -5.03
C VAL A 67 -22.30 -8.64 -3.91
N SER A 68 -22.17 -9.57 -2.96
CA SER A 68 -22.97 -9.60 -1.74
C SER A 68 -22.61 -8.47 -0.76
N SER A 69 -21.42 -7.87 -0.89
CA SER A 69 -21.03 -6.70 -0.10
C SER A 69 -21.87 -5.49 -0.53
N PRO A 70 -22.43 -4.72 0.42
CA PRO A 70 -23.16 -3.48 0.10
C PRO A 70 -22.29 -2.43 -0.61
N ASP A 71 -20.97 -2.55 -0.48
CA ASP A 71 -19.99 -1.64 -1.07
C ASP A 71 -19.59 -2.02 -2.50
N ALA A 72 -19.93 -3.23 -2.95
CA ALA A 72 -19.61 -3.73 -4.28
C ALA A 72 -20.53 -3.12 -5.35
N LYS A 73 -20.09 -2.00 -5.94
CA LYS A 73 -20.82 -1.31 -7.01
C LYS A 73 -20.32 -1.73 -8.38
N ILE A 74 -21.19 -2.33 -9.19
CA ILE A 74 -20.95 -2.57 -10.62
C ILE A 74 -21.19 -1.26 -11.39
N LEU A 75 -20.12 -0.62 -11.87
CA LEU A 75 -20.20 0.68 -12.57
C LEU A 75 -20.34 0.53 -14.09
N GLY A 76 -20.12 -0.66 -14.63
CA GLY A 76 -20.18 -0.95 -16.06
C GLY A 76 -21.58 -0.79 -16.65
N ASP A 77 -21.66 -0.19 -17.83
CA ASP A 77 -22.92 -0.07 -18.57
C ASP A 77 -23.18 -1.30 -19.44
N PHE A 78 -23.99 -2.23 -18.93
CA PHE A 78 -24.40 -3.46 -19.62
C PHE A 78 -25.50 -3.25 -20.67
N ASN A 79 -26.08 -2.05 -20.77
CA ASN A 79 -27.07 -1.73 -21.81
C ASN A 79 -26.43 -1.19 -23.09
N SER A 80 -25.11 -0.95 -23.07
CA SER A 80 -24.37 -0.38 -24.21
C SER A 80 -24.31 -1.25 -25.46
N GLY A 81 -24.50 -2.57 -25.33
CA GLY A 81 -24.33 -3.53 -26.43
C GLY A 81 -22.87 -3.63 -26.93
N ASP A 82 -21.90 -3.23 -26.11
CA ASP A 82 -20.49 -3.23 -26.50
C ASP A 82 -19.98 -4.66 -26.78
N PRO A 83 -19.36 -4.92 -27.96
CA PRO A 83 -18.94 -6.26 -28.35
C PRO A 83 -17.82 -6.83 -27.48
N ALA A 84 -17.13 -6.02 -26.68
CA ALA A 84 -16.16 -6.53 -25.71
C ALA A 84 -16.84 -7.31 -24.57
N VAL A 85 -18.12 -7.04 -24.29
CA VAL A 85 -18.86 -7.67 -23.18
C VAL A 85 -19.47 -8.98 -23.65
N THR A 86 -18.82 -10.09 -23.31
CA THR A 86 -19.24 -11.45 -23.68
C THR A 86 -19.88 -12.23 -22.53
N PHE A 87 -20.22 -11.55 -21.43
CA PHE A 87 -20.78 -12.11 -20.19
C PHE A 87 -21.94 -11.26 -19.71
N LYS A 88 -22.81 -11.84 -18.87
CA LYS A 88 -23.96 -11.12 -18.32
C LYS A 88 -23.61 -10.48 -16.99
N LYS A 89 -24.38 -9.45 -16.62
CA LYS A 89 -24.21 -8.77 -15.34
C LYS A 89 -24.47 -9.73 -14.17
N GLU A 90 -25.41 -10.66 -14.34
CA GLU A 90 -25.82 -11.63 -13.32
C GLU A 90 -24.76 -12.71 -13.08
N ASP A 91 -23.82 -12.90 -14.01
CA ASP A 91 -22.71 -13.84 -13.87
C ASP A 91 -21.57 -13.28 -13.00
N ILE A 92 -21.64 -12.00 -12.61
CA ILE A 92 -20.59 -11.32 -11.83
C ILE A 92 -20.78 -11.66 -10.36
N GLU A 93 -19.74 -12.25 -9.78
CA GLU A 93 -19.70 -12.58 -8.36
C GLU A 93 -18.76 -11.65 -7.58
N PHE A 94 -17.77 -11.06 -8.25
CA PHE A 94 -16.80 -10.16 -7.63
C PHE A 94 -16.47 -8.94 -8.48
N VAL A 95 -16.17 -7.83 -7.82
CA VAL A 95 -15.79 -6.54 -8.41
C VAL A 95 -14.43 -6.11 -7.88
N LEU A 96 -13.56 -5.66 -8.79
CA LEU A 96 -12.22 -5.21 -8.47
C LEU A 96 -12.01 -3.78 -8.96
N GLY A 97 -11.62 -2.89 -8.06
CA GLY A 97 -11.34 -1.50 -8.36
C GLY A 97 -12.58 -0.61 -8.38
N SER A 98 -12.36 0.71 -8.43
CA SER A 98 -13.42 1.69 -8.23
C SER A 98 -13.26 2.98 -9.05
N LYS A 99 -12.10 3.62 -9.02
CA LYS A 99 -11.94 5.00 -9.56
C LYS A 99 -11.48 5.10 -11.02
N TRP A 100 -10.58 4.24 -11.49
CA TRP A 100 -10.02 4.36 -12.85
C TRP A 100 -10.55 3.29 -13.78
N GLU A 101 -10.54 2.05 -13.30
CA GLU A 101 -11.02 0.88 -14.03
C GLU A 101 -11.65 -0.12 -13.07
N GLN A 102 -12.59 -0.91 -13.59
CA GLN A 102 -13.22 -2.02 -12.90
C GLN A 102 -13.04 -3.32 -13.67
N VAL A 103 -12.48 -4.32 -13.00
CA VAL A 103 -12.47 -5.71 -13.46
C VAL A 103 -13.55 -6.47 -12.71
N TYR A 104 -14.20 -7.39 -13.40
CA TYR A 104 -15.25 -8.25 -12.85
C TYR A 104 -14.74 -9.68 -12.85
N ALA A 105 -15.15 -10.49 -11.88
CA ALA A 105 -14.72 -11.88 -11.78
C ALA A 105 -15.85 -12.80 -11.32
N ARG A 106 -15.63 -14.10 -11.52
CA ARG A 106 -16.46 -15.19 -11.03
C ARG A 106 -15.60 -16.33 -10.48
N MET A 107 -16.18 -17.17 -9.65
CA MET A 107 -15.54 -18.39 -9.18
C MET A 107 -15.85 -19.56 -10.12
N ILE A 108 -14.84 -20.38 -10.44
CA ILE A 108 -14.97 -21.64 -11.18
C ILE A 108 -14.10 -22.66 -10.45
N ASP A 109 -14.69 -23.77 -10.01
CA ASP A 109 -13.99 -24.89 -9.38
C ASP A 109 -13.04 -24.47 -8.22
N GLY A 110 -13.46 -23.47 -7.42
CA GLY A 110 -12.70 -22.98 -6.27
C GLY A 110 -11.63 -21.92 -6.57
N GLU A 111 -11.51 -21.47 -7.82
CA GLU A 111 -10.59 -20.40 -8.24
C GLU A 111 -11.34 -19.21 -8.85
N TYR A 112 -10.77 -18.03 -8.70
CA TYR A 112 -11.34 -16.78 -9.19
C TYR A 112 -10.76 -16.43 -10.57
N TYR A 113 -11.64 -16.14 -11.52
CA TYR A 113 -11.25 -15.79 -12.87
C TYR A 113 -11.83 -14.44 -13.29
N PRO A 114 -11.01 -13.53 -13.84
CA PRO A 114 -11.51 -12.27 -14.37
C PRO A 114 -12.29 -12.49 -15.67
N PHE A 115 -13.35 -11.74 -15.87
CA PHE A 115 -14.07 -11.70 -17.14
C PHE A 115 -13.22 -11.04 -18.25
N PRO A 116 -13.46 -11.38 -19.52
CA PRO A 116 -12.64 -10.95 -20.64
C PRO A 116 -12.84 -9.46 -21.06
N ALA A 117 -13.48 -8.65 -20.22
CA ALA A 117 -13.62 -7.21 -20.41
C ALA A 117 -13.53 -6.47 -19.07
N LYS A 118 -13.05 -5.23 -19.14
CA LYS A 118 -13.03 -4.32 -18.00
C LYS A 118 -13.66 -2.98 -18.37
N TRP A 119 -14.15 -2.28 -17.36
CA TRP A 119 -14.79 -0.98 -17.52
C TRP A 119 -13.80 0.15 -17.23
N TYR A 120 -13.68 1.14 -18.12
CA TYR A 120 -12.98 2.39 -17.83
C TYR A 120 -13.96 3.40 -17.25
N VAL A 121 -13.88 3.60 -15.93
CA VAL A 121 -14.85 4.39 -15.15
C VAL A 121 -14.96 5.82 -15.65
N MET A 122 -13.81 6.47 -15.83
CA MET A 122 -13.76 7.87 -16.26
C MET A 122 -14.14 8.07 -17.73
N GLN A 123 -13.86 7.08 -18.60
CA GLN A 123 -14.21 7.14 -20.02
C GLN A 123 -15.61 6.60 -20.32
N LYS A 124 -16.26 5.99 -19.33
CA LYS A 124 -17.57 5.33 -19.43
C LYS A 124 -17.67 4.39 -20.63
N ARG A 125 -16.69 3.49 -20.77
CA ARG A 125 -16.67 2.51 -21.87
C ARG A 125 -16.00 1.20 -21.47
N TRP A 126 -16.39 0.14 -22.17
CA TRP A 126 -15.76 -1.17 -22.07
C TRP A 126 -14.44 -1.23 -22.84
N VAL A 127 -13.55 -2.10 -22.38
CA VAL A 127 -12.36 -2.51 -23.12
C VAL A 127 -12.11 -4.01 -22.98
N PRO A 128 -11.60 -4.65 -24.05
CA PRO A 128 -11.09 -6.01 -23.97
C PRO A 128 -10.04 -6.17 -22.86
N TYR A 129 -10.13 -7.25 -22.10
CA TYR A 129 -9.21 -7.57 -21.02
C TYR A 129 -8.96 -9.06 -21.01
N LYS A 130 -7.74 -9.54 -21.30
CA LYS A 130 -7.42 -10.97 -21.21
C LYS A 130 -8.30 -11.90 -22.07
N VAL A 131 -8.85 -11.40 -23.18
CA VAL A 131 -9.82 -12.12 -24.03
C VAL A 131 -9.38 -13.55 -24.39
N ASN A 132 -8.09 -13.75 -24.66
CA ASN A 132 -7.56 -15.04 -25.11
C ASN A 132 -6.99 -15.90 -23.97
N ASP A 133 -6.78 -15.35 -22.78
CA ASP A 133 -6.00 -15.95 -21.68
C ASP A 133 -6.63 -15.74 -20.29
N TRP A 134 -7.94 -15.42 -20.24
CA TRP A 134 -8.61 -15.13 -18.97
C TRP A 134 -8.74 -16.36 -18.07
N HIS A 135 -8.95 -17.55 -18.63
CA HIS A 135 -8.87 -18.84 -17.91
C HIS A 135 -7.44 -19.20 -17.49
N ASP A 136 -6.42 -18.60 -18.12
CA ASP A 136 -5.01 -18.75 -17.71
C ASP A 136 -4.57 -17.62 -16.76
N THR A 137 -5.54 -16.87 -16.21
CA THR A 137 -5.32 -15.78 -15.25
C THR A 137 -6.06 -16.07 -13.93
N PRO A 138 -5.74 -17.17 -13.23
CA PRO A 138 -6.31 -17.43 -11.90
C PRO A 138 -5.84 -16.34 -10.93
N MET A 139 -6.79 -15.71 -10.24
CA MET A 139 -6.49 -14.52 -9.44
C MET A 139 -5.72 -14.86 -8.17
N SER A 140 -5.87 -16.05 -7.60
CA SER A 140 -5.11 -16.45 -6.40
C SER A 140 -3.60 -16.36 -6.64
N TYR A 141 -3.12 -16.66 -7.84
CA TYR A 141 -1.70 -16.61 -8.19
C TYR A 141 -1.23 -15.25 -8.74
N LYS A 142 -2.16 -14.45 -9.27
CA LYS A 142 -1.83 -13.26 -10.07
C LYS A 142 -2.29 -11.94 -9.44
N CYS A 143 -3.18 -11.97 -8.46
CA CYS A 143 -3.88 -10.80 -7.94
C CYS A 143 -4.07 -10.83 -6.41
N ASN A 144 -4.53 -11.95 -5.82
CA ASN A 144 -5.11 -11.94 -4.47
C ASN A 144 -4.12 -11.57 -3.36
N GLY A 145 -2.83 -11.87 -3.50
CA GLY A 145 -1.83 -11.41 -2.53
C GLY A 145 -1.67 -9.89 -2.42
N CYS A 146 -2.15 -9.12 -3.42
CA CYS A 146 -2.20 -7.65 -3.35
C CYS A 146 -3.62 -7.10 -3.20
N HIS A 147 -4.64 -7.95 -3.23
CA HIS A 147 -6.05 -7.55 -3.37
C HIS A 147 -6.93 -8.09 -2.23
N ALA A 148 -6.40 -9.00 -1.42
CA ALA A 148 -7.02 -9.56 -0.24
C ALA A 148 -6.04 -9.46 0.95
N THR A 149 -6.58 -9.64 2.15
CA THR A 149 -5.82 -9.55 3.40
C THR A 149 -5.57 -10.93 3.97
N GLY A 150 -4.35 -11.18 4.43
CA GLY A 150 -3.95 -12.47 4.99
C GLY A 150 -3.92 -13.61 3.97
N PHE A 151 -3.52 -13.32 2.72
CA PHE A 151 -3.41 -14.35 1.68
C PHE A 151 -2.28 -15.34 2.01
N ASP A 152 -2.60 -16.63 2.10
CA ASP A 152 -1.63 -17.70 2.27
C ASP A 152 -1.33 -18.38 0.92
N PRO A 153 -0.10 -18.30 0.41
CA PRO A 153 0.26 -18.91 -0.87
C PRO A 153 0.24 -20.46 -0.85
N ASN A 154 0.23 -21.09 0.33
CA ASN A 154 0.16 -22.55 0.44
C ASN A 154 -1.27 -23.06 0.29
N THR A 155 -2.24 -22.42 0.92
CA THR A 155 -3.66 -22.81 0.85
C THR A 155 -4.42 -22.11 -0.28
N LEU A 156 -3.94 -20.95 -0.72
CA LEU A 156 -4.61 -19.99 -1.62
C LEU A 156 -5.83 -19.32 -0.99
N GLU A 157 -5.99 -19.46 0.33
CA GLU A 157 -7.03 -18.82 1.12
C GLU A 157 -6.56 -17.44 1.59
N PHE A 158 -7.52 -16.61 2.02
CA PHE A 158 -7.26 -15.30 2.61
C PHE A 158 -8.30 -15.01 3.68
N ALA A 159 -7.98 -14.12 4.61
CA ALA A 159 -8.81 -13.80 5.76
C ALA A 159 -9.92 -12.79 5.46
N GLU A 160 -9.63 -11.79 4.62
CA GLU A 160 -10.58 -10.69 4.32
C GLU A 160 -10.47 -10.22 2.87
N PHE A 161 -11.61 -9.87 2.28
CA PHE A 161 -11.71 -9.27 0.95
C PHE A 161 -11.24 -7.80 0.96
N GLY A 162 -10.42 -7.43 -0.03
CA GLY A 162 -9.85 -6.09 -0.09
C GLY A 162 -8.64 -5.92 0.83
N ILE A 163 -8.07 -4.72 0.82
CA ILE A 163 -6.93 -4.37 1.66
C ILE A 163 -7.45 -3.81 2.98
N GLY A 164 -7.64 -4.70 3.96
CA GLY A 164 -8.06 -4.43 5.33
C GLY A 164 -6.91 -3.99 6.23
N CYS A 165 -7.21 -3.74 7.51
CA CYS A 165 -6.27 -3.23 8.51
C CYS A 165 -5.01 -4.11 8.61
N GLU A 166 -5.21 -5.42 8.69
CA GLU A 166 -4.15 -6.40 8.93
C GLU A 166 -3.21 -6.62 7.73
N ALA A 167 -3.56 -6.12 6.54
CA ALA A 167 -2.64 -6.10 5.40
C ALA A 167 -1.46 -5.14 5.64
N CYS A 168 -1.64 -4.14 6.50
CA CYS A 168 -0.60 -3.18 6.89
C CYS A 168 -0.12 -3.36 8.33
N HIS A 169 -0.92 -4.00 9.18
CA HIS A 169 -0.64 -4.14 10.62
C HIS A 169 -0.30 -5.57 11.06
N GLY A 170 -0.38 -6.55 10.17
CA GLY A 170 -0.20 -7.96 10.49
C GLY A 170 -1.40 -8.57 11.22
N PRO A 171 -1.34 -9.86 11.58
CA PRO A 171 -2.44 -10.54 12.27
C PRO A 171 -2.68 -9.96 13.68
N GLY A 172 -3.90 -9.49 13.96
CA GLY A 172 -4.26 -8.77 15.18
C GLY A 172 -4.84 -9.61 16.32
N SER A 173 -4.83 -10.95 16.20
CA SER A 173 -5.41 -11.85 17.21
C SER A 173 -4.85 -11.66 18.62
N ARG A 174 -3.53 -11.55 18.79
CA ARG A 174 -2.91 -11.30 20.11
C ARG A 174 -3.35 -9.96 20.69
N HIS A 175 -3.29 -8.91 19.86
CA HIS A 175 -3.74 -7.57 20.24
C HIS A 175 -5.18 -7.57 20.75
N VAL A 176 -6.11 -8.20 20.03
CA VAL A 176 -7.52 -8.27 20.43
C VAL A 176 -7.72 -9.12 21.70
N GLN A 177 -6.92 -10.17 21.91
CA GLN A 177 -7.04 -11.04 23.08
C GLN A 177 -6.54 -10.35 24.35
N HIS A 178 -5.42 -9.62 24.30
CA HIS A 178 -4.87 -8.92 25.46
C HIS A 178 -5.83 -7.85 26.01
N GLU A 179 -6.61 -7.20 25.16
CA GLU A 179 -7.67 -6.26 25.57
C GLU A 179 -8.79 -6.91 26.41
N THR A 180 -9.02 -8.22 26.30
CA THR A 180 -10.04 -8.90 27.13
C THR A 180 -9.60 -9.07 28.59
N THR A 181 -8.37 -8.68 28.93
CA THR A 181 -7.85 -8.62 30.30
C THR A 181 -7.97 -7.19 30.85
N GLU A 182 -8.97 -6.98 31.72
CA GLU A 182 -9.45 -5.69 32.27
C GLU A 182 -8.46 -4.50 32.28
N HIS A 183 -8.63 -3.50 31.39
CA HIS A 183 -8.12 -2.13 31.61
C HIS A 183 -9.18 -1.07 31.28
N THR A 184 -9.72 -0.43 32.32
CA THR A 184 -10.71 0.67 32.27
C THR A 184 -10.05 2.03 31.98
N LYS A 185 -9.38 2.21 30.83
CA LYS A 185 -8.96 3.53 30.36
C LYS A 185 -9.09 3.64 28.83
N PRO A 186 -9.69 4.72 28.30
CA PRO A 186 -9.74 4.94 26.86
C PRO A 186 -8.31 5.18 26.38
N CYS A 187 -7.86 4.34 25.45
CA CYS A 187 -6.67 4.48 24.61
C CYS A 187 -5.76 5.67 24.92
N ASN A 188 -4.83 5.56 25.88
CA ASN A 188 -3.93 6.66 26.28
C ASN A 188 -2.78 6.90 25.26
N ILE A 189 -3.04 6.57 23.98
CA ILE A 189 -2.61 7.21 22.71
C ILE A 189 -2.65 6.21 21.54
N CYS A 190 -2.58 4.88 21.68
CA CYS A 190 -1.32 4.11 21.59
C CYS A 190 -0.43 4.02 22.85
N HIS A 191 -0.98 4.41 24.01
CA HIS A 191 -0.60 4.12 25.40
C HIS A 191 0.87 4.28 25.83
N GLU A 192 1.32 5.51 26.12
CA GLU A 192 2.37 5.79 27.14
C GLU A 192 1.71 5.73 28.55
N GLU A 193 2.31 5.27 29.66
CA GLU A 193 3.68 4.91 30.06
C GLU A 193 3.61 3.64 30.94
N GLU A 194 4.56 2.71 30.80
CA GLU A 194 5.49 2.35 31.88
C GLU A 194 6.63 1.52 31.28
N SER A 195 7.85 1.94 31.60
CA SER A 195 9.11 1.28 31.27
C SER A 195 9.09 -0.19 31.68
N ALA A 196 9.13 -1.10 30.70
CA ALA A 196 9.84 -2.35 30.89
C ALA A 196 11.34 -1.99 30.91
N GLU A 197 11.85 -1.73 32.11
CA GLU A 197 13.28 -1.90 32.34
C GLU A 197 13.64 -3.33 31.94
N ASP A 198 14.38 -3.46 30.85
CA ASP A 198 15.36 -4.52 30.62
C ASP A 198 14.85 -5.96 30.79
N GLU A 199 14.14 -6.51 29.79
CA GLU A 199 14.16 -7.94 29.45
C GLU A 199 13.47 -8.19 28.09
N GLY A 200 14.23 -8.14 26.98
CA GLY A 200 13.81 -8.64 25.66
C GLY A 200 12.97 -7.70 24.80
N GLU A 201 13.25 -7.68 23.49
CA GLU A 201 12.43 -7.00 22.48
C GLU A 201 11.05 -7.68 22.39
N GLU A 202 10.10 -7.31 23.25
CA GLU A 202 8.69 -7.65 23.01
C GLU A 202 8.17 -6.78 21.87
N GLU A 203 8.17 -7.37 20.67
CA GLU A 203 7.46 -6.88 19.48
C GLU A 203 6.02 -6.54 19.89
N GLY A 204 5.65 -5.26 19.86
CA GLY A 204 4.30 -4.85 20.26
C GLY A 204 3.21 -5.64 19.51
N ASP A 205 2.10 -5.95 20.19
CA ASP A 205 1.07 -6.88 19.73
C ASP A 205 0.41 -6.54 18.38
N ILE A 206 0.64 -5.32 17.87
CA ILE A 206 0.21 -4.87 16.54
C ILE A 206 1.32 -4.07 15.86
N ILE A 207 1.53 -4.32 14.56
CA ILE A 207 2.69 -3.79 13.85
C ILE A 207 2.41 -2.35 13.40
N ARG A 208 3.28 -1.42 13.81
CA ARG A 208 3.27 -0.01 13.35
C ARG A 208 4.54 0.26 12.56
N SER A 209 4.47 0.13 11.23
CA SER A 209 5.63 0.32 10.37
C SER A 209 5.55 1.59 9.52
N VAL A 210 6.61 2.40 9.56
CA VAL A 210 6.84 3.50 8.63
C VAL A 210 7.64 3.09 7.39
N SER A 211 8.04 1.81 7.32
CA SER A 211 8.80 1.25 6.21
C SER A 211 8.00 1.35 4.91
N ALA A 212 8.61 1.80 3.81
CA ALA A 212 7.96 1.81 2.51
C ALA A 212 7.60 0.39 2.00
N SER A 213 8.22 -0.65 2.57
CA SER A 213 7.99 -2.06 2.21
C SER A 213 6.53 -2.48 2.40
N VAL A 214 5.85 -1.96 3.43
CA VAL A 214 4.43 -2.26 3.68
C VAL A 214 3.53 -1.81 2.54
N CYS A 215 3.87 -0.70 1.87
CA CYS A 215 3.19 -0.25 0.66
C CYS A 215 3.72 -0.99 -0.57
N GLY A 216 5.03 -1.24 -0.60
CA GLY A 216 5.74 -1.92 -1.67
C GLY A 216 5.33 -3.37 -1.89
N GLN A 217 4.71 -4.04 -0.92
CA GLN A 217 4.17 -5.37 -1.13
C GLN A 217 3.10 -5.42 -2.24
N CYS A 218 2.33 -4.32 -2.40
CA CYS A 218 1.30 -4.18 -3.42
C CYS A 218 1.68 -3.19 -4.53
N HIS A 219 2.26 -2.04 -4.18
CA HIS A 219 2.60 -0.93 -5.09
C HIS A 219 3.93 -1.14 -5.81
N ASN A 220 4.16 -2.37 -6.24
CA ASN A 220 5.36 -2.81 -6.92
C ASN A 220 5.01 -3.82 -8.02
N ARG A 221 5.95 -4.02 -8.94
CA ARG A 221 5.85 -5.07 -9.96
C ARG A 221 7.02 -5.99 -9.85
N GLY A 222 6.78 -7.27 -10.04
CA GLY A 222 7.79 -8.30 -9.97
C GLY A 222 7.13 -9.66 -9.95
N THR A 223 7.92 -10.66 -9.61
CA THR A 223 7.47 -12.04 -9.43
C THR A 223 8.27 -12.70 -8.33
N THR A 224 7.78 -13.75 -7.70
CA THR A 224 8.64 -14.57 -6.82
C THR A 224 9.81 -15.17 -7.61
N ALA A 225 10.95 -15.40 -6.95
CA ALA A 225 12.13 -15.96 -7.58
C ALA A 225 11.81 -17.33 -8.20
N SER A 226 12.47 -17.67 -9.31
CA SER A 226 12.21 -18.93 -10.03
C SER A 226 12.55 -20.20 -9.22
N GLY A 227 13.26 -20.07 -8.10
CA GLY A 227 13.52 -21.16 -7.15
C GLY A 227 12.48 -21.26 -6.02
N ASP A 228 11.75 -20.18 -5.75
CA ASP A 228 10.70 -20.11 -4.71
C ASP A 228 9.33 -20.27 -5.34
N VAL A 229 9.13 -21.50 -5.79
CA VAL A 229 7.93 -21.90 -6.51
C VAL A 229 7.04 -22.67 -5.55
N ILE A 230 6.08 -21.99 -4.91
CA ILE A 230 5.10 -22.65 -4.06
C ILE A 230 4.13 -23.41 -4.97
N LYS A 231 4.06 -24.74 -4.79
CA LYS A 231 3.24 -25.66 -5.61
C LYS A 231 3.49 -25.54 -7.13
N GLY A 232 4.73 -25.33 -7.57
CA GLY A 232 5.03 -25.25 -9.00
C GLY A 232 4.55 -23.96 -9.70
N THR A 233 4.06 -22.95 -8.94
CA THR A 233 3.61 -21.66 -9.48
C THR A 233 4.42 -20.46 -8.98
N GLN A 234 4.69 -19.52 -9.90
CA GLN A 234 5.29 -18.22 -9.62
C GLN A 234 4.19 -17.16 -9.41
N PHE A 235 4.29 -16.43 -8.30
CA PHE A 235 3.34 -15.37 -7.94
C PHE A 235 3.80 -14.02 -8.49
N ASN A 236 2.85 -13.13 -8.76
CA ASN A 236 3.13 -11.77 -9.23
C ASN A 236 3.29 -10.74 -8.10
N PHE A 237 3.43 -11.23 -6.87
CA PHE A 237 3.48 -10.46 -5.64
C PHE A 237 4.42 -11.15 -4.65
N PRO A 238 4.90 -10.45 -3.61
CA PRO A 238 5.75 -11.05 -2.59
C PRO A 238 4.96 -12.07 -1.77
N THR A 239 5.58 -13.22 -1.50
CA THR A 239 5.01 -14.26 -0.64
C THR A 239 5.82 -14.35 0.64
N GLY A 240 5.14 -14.54 1.78
CA GLY A 240 5.79 -14.60 3.10
C GLY A 240 6.30 -13.25 3.62
N PHE A 241 5.80 -12.14 3.06
CA PHE A 241 6.02 -10.80 3.62
C PHE A 241 5.02 -10.57 4.75
N THR A 242 5.52 -10.15 5.90
CA THR A 242 4.72 -9.63 7.02
C THR A 242 5.00 -8.14 7.15
N PRO A 243 3.99 -7.30 7.47
CA PRO A 243 4.26 -5.90 7.78
C PRO A 243 5.38 -5.75 8.81
N GLY A 244 6.26 -4.75 8.64
CA GLY A 244 7.49 -4.65 9.42
C GLY A 244 8.71 -5.24 8.72
N ASP A 245 8.53 -6.24 7.85
CA ASP A 245 9.62 -6.83 7.08
C ASP A 245 10.24 -5.84 6.08
N ASP A 246 11.47 -6.18 5.67
CA ASP A 246 12.12 -5.56 4.52
C ASP A 246 11.82 -6.39 3.27
N LEU A 247 11.18 -5.76 2.29
CA LEU A 247 10.81 -6.42 1.05
C LEU A 247 12.04 -6.94 0.29
N SER A 248 13.20 -6.31 0.48
CA SER A 248 14.48 -6.73 -0.14
C SER A 248 15.01 -8.06 0.40
N LYS A 249 14.51 -8.51 1.56
CA LYS A 249 14.86 -9.80 2.16
C LYS A 249 13.89 -10.92 1.78
N THR A 250 12.81 -10.59 1.08
CA THR A 250 11.87 -11.59 0.57
C THR A 250 12.38 -12.23 -0.71
N THR A 251 11.72 -13.28 -1.15
CA THR A 251 12.02 -14.00 -2.40
C THR A 251 11.44 -13.28 -3.63
N PHE A 252 11.03 -12.02 -3.50
CA PHE A 252 10.41 -11.25 -4.56
C PHE A 252 11.46 -10.60 -5.47
N ASP A 253 11.43 -10.95 -6.76
CA ASP A 253 12.24 -10.34 -7.81
C ASP A 253 11.49 -9.14 -8.43
N PRO A 254 11.86 -7.88 -8.09
CA PRO A 254 11.19 -6.72 -8.65
C PRO A 254 11.51 -6.58 -10.15
N SER A 255 10.55 -6.02 -10.89
CA SER A 255 10.74 -5.60 -12.27
C SER A 255 11.72 -4.43 -12.30
N THR A 256 12.66 -4.47 -13.22
CA THR A 256 13.68 -3.44 -13.47
C THR A 256 13.76 -3.16 -14.97
N PRO A 257 14.33 -2.02 -15.39
CA PRO A 257 14.59 -1.77 -16.80
C PRO A 257 15.46 -2.86 -17.46
N ILE A 258 16.30 -3.53 -16.67
CA ILE A 258 17.21 -4.59 -17.15
C ILE A 258 16.44 -5.89 -17.43
N ASN A 259 15.51 -6.28 -16.55
CA ASN A 259 14.76 -7.53 -16.71
C ASN A 259 13.46 -7.38 -17.53
N ASP A 260 13.01 -6.16 -17.83
CA ASP A 260 11.87 -5.87 -18.71
C ASP A 260 12.23 -5.97 -20.20
N LYS A 261 12.56 -7.18 -20.64
CA LYS A 261 12.95 -7.47 -22.04
C LYS A 261 11.89 -7.06 -23.07
N LYS A 262 10.62 -6.92 -22.66
CA LYS A 262 9.49 -6.55 -23.53
C LYS A 262 9.16 -5.05 -23.47
N GLY A 263 9.86 -4.25 -22.66
CA GLY A 263 9.64 -2.81 -22.52
C GLY A 263 8.21 -2.44 -22.09
N LYS A 264 7.58 -3.30 -21.29
CA LYS A 264 6.19 -3.16 -20.84
C LYS A 264 6.03 -2.27 -19.61
N ASN A 265 7.04 -2.25 -18.74
CA ASN A 265 7.01 -1.66 -17.41
C ASN A 265 7.90 -0.43 -17.30
N TRP A 266 8.88 -0.25 -18.19
CA TRP A 266 9.83 0.86 -18.11
C TRP A 266 9.90 1.66 -19.41
N TRP A 267 9.97 2.99 -19.27
CA TRP A 267 10.42 3.89 -20.32
C TRP A 267 11.93 3.81 -20.48
N GLY A 268 12.46 4.26 -21.63
CA GLY A 268 13.89 4.18 -21.93
C GLY A 268 14.80 4.96 -20.97
N ASN A 269 14.26 5.96 -20.26
CA ASN A 269 14.97 6.70 -19.22
C ASN A 269 14.86 6.08 -17.82
N GLY A 270 14.27 4.89 -17.70
CA GLY A 270 14.15 4.16 -16.45
C GLY A 270 12.99 4.58 -15.55
N LEU A 271 12.07 5.44 -16.01
CA LEU A 271 10.81 5.75 -15.31
C LEU A 271 9.74 4.69 -15.57
N SER A 272 8.83 4.54 -14.61
CA SER A 272 7.72 3.60 -14.72
C SER A 272 6.75 3.94 -15.86
N LYS A 273 6.35 2.90 -16.59
CA LYS A 273 5.45 2.95 -17.75
C LYS A 273 4.09 2.31 -17.48
N ASN A 274 3.98 1.53 -16.41
CA ASN A 274 2.78 0.78 -16.04
C ASN A 274 2.36 1.06 -14.59
N ARG A 275 1.12 0.69 -14.25
CA ARG A 275 0.52 0.90 -12.91
C ARG A 275 1.17 0.02 -11.86
N HIS A 276 1.11 0.40 -10.58
CA HIS A 276 1.69 -0.35 -9.45
C HIS A 276 3.22 -0.40 -9.48
N GLN A 277 3.86 0.74 -9.76
CA GLN A 277 5.32 0.86 -9.75
C GLN A 277 5.76 2.08 -8.92
N GLU A 278 4.87 2.57 -8.04
CA GLU A 278 5.14 3.72 -7.19
C GLU A 278 6.32 3.44 -6.25
N PHE A 279 6.39 2.24 -5.67
CA PHE A 279 7.53 1.80 -4.86
C PHE A 279 8.81 1.72 -5.70
N SER A 280 8.74 1.20 -6.93
CA SER A 280 9.90 1.07 -7.82
C SER A 280 10.47 2.44 -8.24
N ASP A 281 9.59 3.42 -8.47
CA ASP A 281 9.95 4.81 -8.73
C ASP A 281 10.53 5.49 -7.46
N TRP A 282 9.86 5.34 -6.32
CA TRP A 282 10.26 5.90 -5.02
C TRP A 282 11.64 5.39 -4.60
N ASN A 283 11.91 4.09 -4.73
CA ASN A 283 13.16 3.46 -4.31
C ASN A 283 14.39 4.07 -5.01
N LYS A 284 14.22 4.61 -6.22
CA LYS A 284 15.26 5.29 -7.00
C LYS A 284 15.34 6.79 -6.78
N SER A 285 14.45 7.34 -5.95
CA SER A 285 14.34 8.78 -5.72
C SER A 285 15.36 9.27 -4.68
N ARG A 286 15.41 10.59 -4.48
CA ARG A 286 16.16 11.18 -3.37
C ARG A 286 15.42 11.07 -2.04
N HIS A 287 14.10 10.86 -2.05
CA HIS A 287 13.30 10.69 -0.84
C HIS A 287 13.64 9.38 -0.12
N SER A 288 13.76 8.27 -0.86
CA SER A 288 14.18 6.99 -0.28
C SER A 288 15.56 7.06 0.38
N LYS A 289 16.44 7.92 -0.17
CA LYS A 289 17.81 8.14 0.32
C LYS A 289 17.95 9.39 1.21
N ALA A 290 16.85 10.01 1.65
CA ALA A 290 16.90 11.32 2.29
C ALA A 290 17.75 11.32 3.56
N LEU A 291 17.58 10.30 4.42
CA LEU A 291 18.35 10.13 5.65
C LEU A 291 19.82 9.83 5.37
N THR A 292 20.10 8.84 4.51
CA THR A 292 21.48 8.48 4.13
C THR A 292 22.23 9.68 3.55
N ASN A 293 21.60 10.42 2.62
CA ASN A 293 22.21 11.62 2.04
C ASN A 293 22.47 12.71 3.09
N LEU A 294 21.59 12.87 4.09
CA LEU A 294 21.78 13.83 5.18
C LEU A 294 23.03 13.48 5.98
N LEU A 295 23.11 12.23 6.46
CA LEU A 295 24.20 11.75 7.30
C LEU A 295 25.54 11.75 6.56
N GLU A 296 25.56 11.41 5.26
CA GLU A 296 26.77 11.44 4.43
C GLU A 296 27.21 12.87 4.08
N SER A 297 26.26 13.78 3.77
CA SER A 297 26.59 15.13 3.29
C SER A 297 26.99 16.12 4.40
N HIS A 298 26.69 15.80 5.66
CA HIS A 298 27.07 16.61 6.83
C HIS A 298 28.19 15.96 7.67
N GLY A 299 28.85 14.92 7.16
CA GLY A 299 29.97 14.27 7.83
C GLY A 299 31.25 15.11 7.88
N ASP A 300 31.34 16.20 7.11
CA ASP A 300 32.49 17.11 7.06
C ASP A 300 32.16 18.46 7.71
N GLU A 301 33.03 18.94 8.62
CA GLU A 301 32.87 20.18 9.41
C GLU A 301 32.68 21.48 8.58
N GLU A 302 32.87 21.42 7.25
CA GLU A 302 32.75 22.56 6.32
C GLU A 302 31.41 22.62 5.54
N SER A 303 30.38 21.87 5.97
CA SER A 303 29.06 21.95 5.32
C SER A 303 28.48 23.38 5.36
N LYS A 304 28.31 23.99 4.17
CA LYS A 304 27.64 25.29 3.98
C LYS A 304 26.17 25.31 4.44
N ARG A 305 25.63 24.19 4.92
CA ARG A 305 24.21 24.01 5.27
C ARG A 305 23.93 24.08 6.77
N GLY A 306 24.92 24.43 7.59
CA GLY A 306 24.79 24.51 9.04
C GLY A 306 25.03 23.18 9.75
N PRO A 307 24.92 23.17 11.09
CA PRO A 307 25.18 21.99 11.90
C PRO A 307 24.17 20.87 11.63
N LEU A 308 24.62 19.62 11.74
CA LEU A 308 23.73 18.46 11.74
C LEU A 308 23.11 18.30 13.13
N THR A 309 21.80 18.39 13.21
CA THR A 309 21.03 18.29 14.45
C THR A 309 19.78 17.42 14.25
N GLU A 310 19.13 16.99 15.33
CA GLU A 310 17.92 16.17 15.29
C GLU A 310 16.76 16.88 14.57
N GLU A 311 16.71 18.22 14.55
CA GLU A 311 15.70 18.96 13.77
C GLU A 311 15.77 18.67 12.27
N CYS A 312 16.93 18.25 11.76
CA CYS A 312 17.07 17.82 10.36
C CYS A 312 16.20 16.59 10.06
N LEU A 313 16.01 15.71 11.05
CA LEU A 313 15.24 14.48 10.91
C LEU A 313 13.75 14.75 10.64
N GLN A 314 13.23 15.92 11.03
CA GLN A 314 11.85 16.31 10.74
C GLN A 314 11.49 16.24 9.24
N CYS A 315 12.47 16.48 8.38
CA CYS A 315 12.33 16.42 6.92
C CYS A 315 12.99 15.20 6.28
N HIS A 316 13.92 14.55 6.98
CA HIS A 316 14.80 13.53 6.42
C HIS A 316 14.51 12.11 6.94
N ALA A 317 13.73 11.97 8.01
CA ALA A 317 13.43 10.68 8.62
C ALA A 317 11.95 10.51 8.97
N THR A 318 11.32 9.45 8.46
CA THR A 318 9.87 9.24 8.62
C THR A 318 9.49 8.67 9.97
N ASP A 319 10.34 7.82 10.54
CA ASP A 319 10.24 7.34 11.92
C ASP A 319 10.31 8.53 12.90
N TYR A 320 11.22 9.47 12.70
CA TYR A 320 11.27 10.71 13.50
C TYR A 320 9.98 11.53 13.42
N ARG A 321 9.46 11.72 12.21
CA ARG A 321 8.27 12.54 11.96
C ARG A 321 7.01 11.96 12.59
N HIS A 322 6.88 10.64 12.68
CA HIS A 322 5.67 9.97 13.17
C HIS A 322 5.78 9.44 14.61
N ALA A 323 6.98 9.45 15.20
CA ALA A 323 7.15 9.13 16.61
C ALA A 323 6.53 10.21 17.52
N SER A 324 5.97 9.78 18.65
CA SER A 324 5.61 10.64 19.78
C SER A 324 6.86 11.36 20.30
N GLU A 325 6.69 12.45 21.05
CA GLU A 325 7.83 13.22 21.57
C GLU A 325 8.80 12.39 22.43
N GLY A 326 8.31 11.38 23.16
CA GLY A 326 9.14 10.47 23.96
C GLY A 326 9.92 9.44 23.13
N ASP A 327 9.39 9.04 21.97
CA ASP A 327 9.93 7.97 21.13
C ASP A 327 10.72 8.47 19.92
N LYS A 328 11.00 9.78 19.84
CA LYS A 328 11.71 10.34 18.69
C LYS A 328 13.13 9.76 18.60
N PRO A 329 13.50 9.10 17.49
CA PRO A 329 14.87 8.62 17.29
C PRO A 329 15.86 9.79 17.21
N ASP A 330 17.12 9.52 17.55
CA ASP A 330 18.23 10.45 17.33
C ASP A 330 18.87 10.19 15.95
N LEU A 331 19.93 10.94 15.63
CA LEU A 331 20.67 10.80 14.36
C LEU A 331 21.26 9.39 14.15
N LYS A 332 21.47 8.62 15.22
CA LYS A 332 22.05 7.27 15.16
C LYS A 332 20.99 6.18 15.13
N SER A 333 19.81 6.40 15.71
CA SER A 333 18.73 5.41 15.79
C SER A 333 17.71 5.57 14.67
N ALA A 334 17.64 6.72 13.99
CA ALA A 334 16.81 6.86 12.79
C ALA A 334 17.21 5.85 11.70
N ARG A 335 16.22 5.29 11.00
CA ARG A 335 16.39 4.22 10.00
C ARG A 335 15.74 4.55 8.67
N PHE A 336 14.60 5.22 8.68
CA PHE A 336 13.77 5.37 7.48
C PHE A 336 13.89 6.78 6.92
N GLY A 337 14.30 6.90 5.65
CA GLY A 337 14.26 8.16 4.90
C GLY A 337 12.83 8.71 4.73
N VAL A 338 12.57 9.50 3.70
CA VAL A 338 11.19 9.95 3.40
C VAL A 338 10.45 8.79 2.70
N THR A 339 9.50 8.15 3.39
CA THR A 339 8.75 6.98 2.90
C THR A 339 7.34 7.38 2.43
N CYS A 340 6.50 6.38 2.14
CA CYS A 340 5.15 6.59 1.62
C CYS A 340 4.27 7.37 2.62
N VAL A 341 4.35 7.02 3.90
CA VAL A 341 3.49 7.59 4.95
C VAL A 341 3.86 9.03 5.35
N SER A 342 5.02 9.53 4.91
CA SER A 342 5.33 10.97 5.01
C SER A 342 4.37 11.84 4.21
N CYS A 343 3.79 11.28 3.15
CA CYS A 343 2.91 11.99 2.21
C CYS A 343 1.49 11.45 2.16
N HIS A 344 1.30 10.16 2.47
CA HIS A 344 0.02 9.46 2.37
C HIS A 344 -0.47 9.03 3.75
N GLU A 345 -1.67 9.44 4.12
CA GLU A 345 -2.33 8.95 5.33
C GLU A 345 -3.22 7.74 4.97
N PRO A 346 -2.90 6.52 5.45
CA PRO A 346 -3.56 5.30 5.02
C PRO A 346 -5.01 5.16 5.51
N HIS A 347 -5.43 5.89 6.55
CA HIS A 347 -6.79 5.87 7.10
C HIS A 347 -7.70 6.96 6.49
N GLY A 348 -7.19 7.82 5.61
CA GLY A 348 -7.96 8.86 4.94
C GLY A 348 -8.46 10.00 5.84
N HIS A 349 -7.93 10.17 7.05
CA HIS A 349 -8.32 11.27 7.97
C HIS A 349 -7.92 12.64 7.42
N ASP A 350 -6.84 12.64 6.66
CA ASP A 350 -6.29 13.78 5.94
C ASP A 350 -7.30 14.43 4.99
N LYS A 351 -8.21 13.65 4.38
CA LYS A 351 -9.21 14.16 3.44
C LYS A 351 -10.25 15.09 4.06
N LYS A 352 -10.35 15.12 5.39
CA LYS A 352 -11.21 16.06 6.12
C LYS A 352 -10.51 17.39 6.39
N GLN A 353 -9.20 17.49 6.18
CA GLN A 353 -8.41 18.70 6.44
C GLN A 353 -8.35 19.62 5.21
N PRO A 354 -8.68 20.92 5.33
CA PRO A 354 -8.49 21.90 4.26
C PRO A 354 -7.03 21.98 3.82
N GLY A 355 -6.77 21.93 2.51
CA GLY A 355 -5.42 22.03 1.93
C GLY A 355 -4.63 20.72 1.85
N PHE A 356 -5.05 19.67 2.57
CA PHE A 356 -4.44 18.35 2.41
C PHE A 356 -4.82 17.78 1.03
N GLY A 357 -3.80 17.48 0.22
CA GLY A 357 -3.97 17.03 -1.16
C GLY A 357 -3.87 18.13 -2.22
N ASP A 358 -3.75 19.41 -1.85
CA ASP A 358 -3.07 20.34 -2.74
C ASP A 358 -1.59 19.94 -2.76
N GLY A 359 -1.06 19.66 -3.94
CA GLY A 359 0.28 19.11 -4.09
C GLY A 359 1.39 20.04 -3.57
N VAL A 360 1.04 21.27 -3.20
CA VAL A 360 1.98 22.32 -2.77
C VAL A 360 2.23 22.20 -1.27
N THR A 361 1.19 22.00 -0.45
CA THR A 361 1.29 21.90 1.01
C THR A 361 2.11 20.69 1.43
N VAL A 362 1.86 19.52 0.82
CA VAL A 362 2.60 18.28 1.16
C VAL A 362 4.09 18.42 0.86
N CYS A 363 4.45 19.00 -0.29
CA CYS A 363 5.86 19.26 -0.64
C CYS A 363 6.45 20.38 0.23
N GLY A 364 5.65 21.40 0.53
CA GLY A 364 6.03 22.57 1.32
C GLY A 364 6.48 22.22 2.73
N ASN A 365 5.93 21.17 3.34
CA ASN A 365 6.33 20.72 4.68
C ASN A 365 7.85 20.52 4.87
N CYS A 366 8.57 20.19 3.79
CA CYS A 366 10.03 20.07 3.81
C CYS A 366 10.73 21.09 2.89
N HIS A 367 10.09 21.47 1.78
CA HIS A 367 10.71 22.33 0.76
C HIS A 367 10.44 23.84 0.95
N LEU A 368 10.25 24.31 2.18
CA LEU A 368 9.98 25.73 2.50
C LEU A 368 11.07 26.68 1.97
N MET A 369 12.35 26.31 2.12
CA MET A 369 13.47 27.17 1.67
C MET A 369 13.50 27.32 0.15
N GLN A 370 13.18 26.28 -0.62
CA GLN A 370 13.04 26.37 -2.08
C GLN A 370 11.94 27.38 -2.47
N MET A 371 10.91 27.52 -1.64
CA MET A 371 9.80 28.45 -1.85
C MET A 371 10.13 29.87 -1.39
N ALA A 372 11.01 30.03 -0.38
CA ALA A 372 11.31 31.31 0.23
C ALA A 372 12.57 32.02 -0.33
N GLN A 373 13.55 31.29 -0.87
CA GLN A 373 14.88 31.84 -1.20
C GLN A 373 15.18 32.05 -2.69
N ASN A 374 14.26 31.71 -3.60
CA ASN A 374 14.47 31.95 -5.02
C ASN A 374 13.95 33.34 -5.41
N GLU A 375 14.87 34.32 -5.52
CA GLU A 375 14.56 35.67 -6.06
C GLU A 375 14.14 35.60 -7.54
N GLU A 376 14.64 34.62 -8.29
CA GLU A 376 14.21 34.31 -9.65
C GLU A 376 13.12 33.23 -9.68
N ARG A 377 12.16 33.34 -10.61
CA ARG A 377 11.11 32.32 -10.78
C ARG A 377 11.75 30.96 -11.12
N HIS A 378 11.53 29.95 -10.28
CA HIS A 378 11.97 28.57 -10.54
C HIS A 378 11.22 27.88 -11.70
N PHE A 379 10.09 28.46 -12.14
CA PHE A 379 9.28 27.94 -13.23
C PHE A 379 8.67 29.06 -14.08
N PRO A 380 8.45 28.81 -15.40
CA PRO A 380 7.92 29.81 -16.32
C PRO A 380 6.39 29.99 -16.25
N CYS A 381 5.69 29.20 -15.45
CA CYS A 381 4.23 29.15 -15.39
C CYS A 381 3.65 30.05 -14.27
N PRO A 382 2.36 30.43 -14.34
CA PRO A 382 1.68 31.09 -13.23
C PRO A 382 1.52 30.16 -12.01
N SER A 383 1.85 30.64 -10.81
CA SER A 383 1.76 29.90 -9.54
C SER A 383 0.36 29.42 -9.20
N GLU A 384 -0.66 30.09 -9.71
CA GLU A 384 -2.07 29.77 -9.45
C GLU A 384 -2.55 28.56 -10.29
N GLN A 385 -1.79 28.20 -11.33
CA GLN A 385 -2.18 27.16 -12.30
C GLN A 385 -1.35 25.88 -12.17
N VAL A 386 -0.19 25.93 -11.51
CA VAL A 386 0.70 24.77 -11.35
C VAL A 386 1.17 24.63 -9.91
N GLY A 387 1.24 23.39 -9.43
CA GLY A 387 1.90 23.03 -8.18
C GLY A 387 3.13 22.17 -8.43
N CYS A 388 3.90 21.88 -7.38
CA CYS A 388 5.13 21.08 -7.46
C CYS A 388 4.91 19.74 -8.21
N PRO A 389 3.84 18.96 -7.94
CA PRO A 389 3.63 17.69 -8.62
C PRO A 389 3.31 17.83 -10.11
N SER A 390 2.88 19.01 -10.59
CA SER A 390 2.63 19.22 -12.02
C SER A 390 3.89 18.96 -12.86
N CYS A 391 5.06 19.41 -12.35
CA CYS A 391 6.33 19.24 -13.05
C CYS A 391 7.15 18.05 -12.51
N HIS A 392 7.18 17.85 -11.19
CA HIS A 392 8.06 16.86 -10.54
C HIS A 392 7.43 15.46 -10.42
N MET A 393 6.10 15.36 -10.52
CA MET A 393 5.40 14.08 -10.54
C MET A 393 4.48 14.04 -11.77
N PRO A 394 5.05 14.13 -12.99
CA PRO A 394 4.26 14.19 -14.20
C PRO A 394 3.41 12.93 -14.33
N ARG A 395 2.27 13.03 -15.01
CA ARG A 395 1.47 11.84 -15.34
C ARG A 395 2.27 11.02 -16.36
N MET A 396 2.66 9.80 -16.05
CA MET A 396 3.55 9.01 -16.93
C MET A 396 2.97 7.66 -17.31
N VAL A 397 1.94 7.25 -16.58
CA VAL A 397 1.38 5.90 -16.66
C VAL A 397 -0.10 5.98 -17.03
N LYS A 398 -0.51 5.10 -17.95
CA LYS A 398 -1.91 4.97 -18.35
C LYS A 398 -2.66 4.05 -17.39
N THR A 399 -3.73 4.55 -16.79
CA THR A 399 -4.76 3.75 -16.11
C THR A 399 -6.14 4.33 -16.40
N GLY A 400 -7.14 3.48 -16.60
CA GLY A 400 -8.43 3.91 -17.13
C GLY A 400 -8.34 4.48 -18.57
N GLY A 401 -7.29 4.12 -19.32
CA GLY A 401 -7.09 4.44 -20.74
C GLY A 401 -6.49 5.81 -21.10
N PHE A 402 -6.07 6.61 -20.13
CA PHE A 402 -5.35 7.88 -20.33
C PHE A 402 -4.22 8.02 -19.31
N PHE A 403 -3.28 8.94 -19.53
CA PHE A 403 -2.21 9.23 -18.57
C PHE A 403 -2.77 9.92 -17.34
N SER A 404 -3.11 9.13 -16.33
CA SER A 404 -3.80 9.56 -15.12
C SER A 404 -2.95 9.41 -13.87
N LEU A 405 -2.02 8.45 -13.87
CA LEU A 405 -1.16 8.15 -12.74
C LEU A 405 0.17 8.92 -12.84
N ARG A 406 0.54 9.54 -11.72
CA ARG A 406 1.75 10.34 -11.55
C ARG A 406 2.96 9.46 -11.28
N SER A 407 4.12 9.81 -11.83
CA SER A 407 5.38 9.17 -11.46
C SER A 407 5.78 9.56 -10.04
N HIS A 408 6.31 8.58 -9.30
CA HIS A 408 6.84 8.77 -7.94
C HIS A 408 8.38 8.85 -7.94
N ALA A 409 8.98 9.13 -9.08
CA ALA A 409 10.42 9.33 -9.19
C ALA A 409 10.84 10.76 -8.78
N PHE A 410 9.85 11.67 -8.60
CA PHE A 410 10.02 13.07 -8.21
C PHE A 410 10.97 13.86 -9.14
N LYS A 411 10.93 13.55 -10.44
CA LYS A 411 11.80 14.12 -11.46
C LYS A 411 11.00 14.79 -12.56
N VAL A 412 11.52 15.94 -13.01
CA VAL A 412 11.06 16.57 -14.25
C VAL A 412 11.44 15.70 -15.44
N VAL A 413 10.48 15.39 -16.29
CA VAL A 413 10.70 14.72 -17.56
C VAL A 413 10.81 15.79 -18.63
N LYS A 414 12.05 16.06 -19.06
CA LYS A 414 12.34 17.07 -20.10
C LYS A 414 11.61 16.73 -21.41
N PRO A 415 11.06 17.72 -22.14
CA PRO A 415 10.39 17.48 -23.43
C PRO A 415 11.19 16.64 -24.41
N ILE A 416 12.51 16.83 -24.49
CA ILE A 416 13.40 16.03 -25.36
C ILE A 416 13.29 14.51 -25.13
N SER A 417 12.87 14.07 -23.94
CA SER A 417 12.67 12.65 -23.61
C SER A 417 11.52 12.00 -24.39
N SER A 418 10.60 12.81 -24.93
CA SER A 418 9.47 12.36 -25.73
C SER A 418 9.85 12.03 -27.18
N THR A 419 11.06 12.41 -27.62
CA THR A 419 11.54 12.15 -28.98
C THR A 419 11.69 10.65 -29.23
N GLY A 420 11.12 10.16 -30.33
CA GLY A 420 11.24 8.77 -30.78
C GLY A 420 10.36 7.73 -30.07
N ASN A 421 10.04 7.90 -28.78
CA ASN A 421 9.36 6.87 -27.97
C ASN A 421 7.93 7.26 -27.50
N LYS A 422 7.45 8.46 -27.84
CA LYS A 422 6.13 9.00 -27.43
C LYS A 422 5.90 8.98 -25.91
N MET A 423 6.97 8.98 -25.13
CA MET A 423 6.93 9.11 -23.67
C MET A 423 6.31 10.47 -23.31
N PRO A 424 5.39 10.57 -22.34
CA PRO A 424 4.92 11.87 -21.86
C PRO A 424 6.05 12.72 -21.28
N ASN A 425 5.87 14.03 -21.22
CA ASN A 425 6.81 14.93 -20.55
C ASN A 425 6.07 15.87 -19.58
N SER A 426 6.83 16.54 -18.72
CA SER A 426 6.29 17.41 -17.66
C SER A 426 5.57 18.66 -18.18
N CYS A 427 5.82 19.08 -19.42
CA CYS A 427 5.28 20.32 -19.97
C CYS A 427 3.98 20.12 -20.76
N GLN A 428 3.90 19.03 -21.54
CA GLN A 428 2.83 18.82 -22.51
C GLN A 428 1.78 17.81 -22.03
N ASN A 429 2.08 17.00 -21.03
CA ASN A 429 1.07 16.09 -20.49
C ASN A 429 0.13 16.82 -19.51
N ALA A 430 -0.97 16.16 -19.13
CA ALA A 430 -1.95 16.70 -18.18
C ALA A 430 -2.73 17.94 -18.66
N GLY A 431 -2.65 18.31 -19.93
CA GLY A 431 -3.47 19.37 -20.54
C GLY A 431 -2.89 20.78 -20.47
N CYS A 432 -1.64 20.97 -20.03
CA CYS A 432 -1.01 22.30 -19.96
C CYS A 432 -0.65 22.85 -21.35
N HIS A 433 0.22 22.15 -22.09
CA HIS A 433 0.67 22.56 -23.43
C HIS A 433 0.42 21.47 -24.48
N SER A 434 -0.73 20.80 -24.39
CA SER A 434 -1.09 19.70 -25.29
C SER A 434 -1.37 20.15 -26.73
N ASP A 435 -1.63 21.45 -26.94
CA ASP A 435 -1.84 22.09 -28.25
C ASP A 435 -0.52 22.49 -28.94
N ARG A 436 0.60 22.50 -28.20
CA ARG A 436 1.91 22.91 -28.70
C ARG A 436 2.69 21.74 -29.29
N THR A 437 3.56 22.03 -30.25
CA THR A 437 4.46 21.04 -30.85
C THR A 437 5.55 20.60 -29.86
N LEU A 438 6.11 19.40 -30.06
CA LEU A 438 7.24 18.92 -29.26
C LEU A 438 8.46 19.84 -29.38
N ASP A 439 8.77 20.31 -30.59
CA ASP A 439 9.90 21.23 -30.83
C ASP A 439 9.73 22.55 -30.06
N TRP A 440 8.50 23.09 -30.00
CA TRP A 440 8.22 24.26 -29.17
C TRP A 440 8.52 23.98 -27.70
N ALA A 441 8.08 22.83 -27.18
CA ALA A 441 8.28 22.50 -25.77
C ALA A 441 9.76 22.30 -25.42
N ILE A 442 10.53 21.68 -26.33
CA ILE A 442 11.99 21.54 -26.20
C ILE A 442 12.64 22.92 -26.13
N ASN A 443 12.39 23.78 -27.12
CA ASN A 443 13.00 25.11 -27.17
C ASN A 443 12.61 25.96 -25.96
N ALA A 444 11.32 25.98 -25.58
CA ALA A 444 10.85 26.74 -24.42
C ALA A 444 11.45 26.24 -23.10
N TYR A 445 11.66 24.93 -22.97
CA TYR A 445 12.33 24.36 -21.80
C TYR A 445 13.81 24.78 -21.76
N ASP A 446 14.52 24.67 -22.88
CA ASP A 446 15.94 24.99 -22.97
C ASP A 446 16.20 26.50 -22.83
N ASP A 447 15.33 27.36 -23.36
CA ASP A 447 15.42 28.83 -23.22
C ASP A 447 15.33 29.28 -21.75
N PHE A 448 14.54 28.58 -20.93
CA PHE A 448 14.31 28.91 -19.53
C PHE A 448 15.33 28.23 -18.60
N TYR A 449 15.57 26.93 -18.79
CA TYR A 449 16.38 26.10 -17.89
C TYR A 449 17.79 25.76 -18.41
N GLY A 450 18.10 26.06 -19.66
CA GLY A 450 19.37 25.73 -20.30
C GLY A 450 20.46 26.80 -20.11
N LYS A 451 20.22 27.82 -19.29
CA LYS A 451 21.17 28.87 -18.94
C LYS A 451 22.11 28.45 -17.83
#